data_AF-A0A1W1I734-F1
#
_entry.id   AF-A0A1W1I734-F1
#
_cell.length_a   1.000
_cell.length_b   1.000
_cell.length_c   1.000
_cell.angle_alpha   90.00
_cell.angle_beta   90.00
_cell.angle_gamma   90.00
#
_symmetry.space_group_name_H-M   'P 1'
#
loop_
_entity.id
_entity.type
_entity.pdbx_description
1 polymer ?
#
loop_
_entity_poly.entity_id
_entity_poly.type
_entity_poly.pdbx_seq_one_letter_code
_entity_poly.pdbx_strand_id
1 'polypeptide(L)'
;MRLSKERIRHMAEALAVRLETEGDVTLNAPRKSFAQALETVITDELSIEDRLNTEVRQMLKAHEQEIERGRVDYQKMFMMLKQKLARERGLIL
;
A
#
# COMPACT_ATOMS: atom_id res chain seq x y z
N MET A 1 -4.53 -0.41 7.30
CA MET A 1 -3.22 -1.09 7.22
C MET A 1 -3.31 -2.48 7.85
N ARG A 2 -2.99 -3.54 7.09
CA ARG A 2 -3.05 -4.95 7.55
C ARG A 2 -1.85 -5.39 8.40
N LEU A 3 -0.79 -4.58 8.47
CA LEU A 3 0.40 -4.82 9.28
C LEU A 3 0.57 -3.75 10.37
N SER A 4 0.98 -4.18 11.57
CA SER A 4 1.34 -3.29 12.67
C SER A 4 2.71 -2.64 12.43
N LYS A 5 2.86 -1.37 12.85
CA LYS A 5 4.12 -0.60 12.70
C LYS A 5 5.33 -1.33 13.29
N GLU A 6 5.16 -1.99 14.43
CA GLU A 6 6.22 -2.80 15.05
C GLU A 6 6.68 -3.95 14.15
N ARG A 7 5.75 -4.62 13.46
CA ARG A 7 6.08 -5.71 12.53
C ARG A 7 6.82 -5.18 11.31
N ILE A 8 6.42 -4.02 10.79
CA ILE A 8 7.11 -3.35 9.68
C ILE A 8 8.56 -3.01 10.08
N ARG A 9 8.76 -2.45 11.27
CA ARG A 9 10.09 -2.14 11.79
C ARG A 9 10.97 -3.38 11.96
N HIS A 10 10.43 -4.44 12.56
CA HIS A 10 11.17 -5.71 12.69
C HIS A 10 11.56 -6.30 11.33
N MET A 11 10.68 -6.23 10.32
CA MET A 11 11.00 -6.67 8.97
C MET A 11 12.07 -5.79 8.30
N ALA A 12 11.98 -4.46 8.46
CA ALA A 12 12.96 -3.53 7.93
C ALA A 12 14.36 -3.76 8.53
N GLU A 13 14.44 -3.98 9.84
CA GLU A 13 15.69 -4.32 10.53
C GLU A 13 16.26 -5.67 10.06
N ALA A 14 15.42 -6.70 9.91
CA ALA A 14 15.85 -8.01 9.41
C ALA A 14 16.33 -7.96 7.95
N LEU A 15 15.65 -7.19 7.10
CA LEU A 15 16.06 -6.94 5.71
C LEU A 15 17.38 -6.18 5.64
N ALA A 16 17.56 -5.14 6.47
CA ALA A 16 18.81 -4.39 6.52
C ALA A 16 20.00 -5.29 6.89
N VAL A 17 19.82 -6.19 7.86
CA VAL A 17 20.87 -7.16 8.24
C VAL A 17 21.16 -8.14 7.11
N ARG A 18 20.13 -8.68 6.45
CA ARG A 18 20.32 -9.61 5.33
C ARG A 18 21.05 -8.97 4.15
N LEU A 19 20.64 -7.79 3.73
CA LEU A 19 21.24 -7.04 2.63
C LEU A 19 22.71 -6.67 2.91
N GLU A 20 23.04 -6.38 4.18
CA GLU A 20 24.42 -6.17 4.63
C GLU A 20 25.23 -7.47 4.61
N THR A 21 24.62 -8.59 5.00
CA THR A 21 25.29 -9.91 5.08
C THR A 21 25.51 -10.53 3.70
N GLU A 22 24.56 -10.37 2.78
CA GLU A 22 24.64 -10.88 1.41
C GLU A 22 25.58 -10.02 0.53
N GLY A 23 25.93 -8.80 0.97
CA GLY A 23 26.88 -7.93 0.28
C GLY A 23 26.31 -7.21 -0.95
N ASP A 24 25.00 -7.34 -1.19
CA ASP A 24 24.30 -6.74 -2.33
C ASP A 24 24.18 -5.21 -2.25
N VAL A 25 24.43 -4.61 -1.07
CA VAL A 25 24.25 -3.18 -0.84
C VAL A 25 25.45 -2.58 -0.12
N THR A 26 26.08 -1.57 -0.72
CA THR A 26 27.12 -0.77 -0.06
C THR A 26 26.44 0.30 0.80
N LEU A 27 26.48 0.13 2.13
CA LEU A 27 25.93 1.11 3.05
C LEU A 27 26.88 2.31 3.18
N ASN A 28 26.53 3.42 2.54
CA ASN A 28 27.26 4.69 2.67
C ASN A 28 26.86 5.49 3.93
N ALA A 29 25.95 4.96 4.74
CA ALA A 29 25.34 5.61 5.90
C ALA A 29 25.15 4.59 7.05
N PRO A 30 24.86 5.04 8.29
CA PRO A 30 24.62 4.13 9.41
C PRO A 30 23.46 3.17 9.11
N ARG A 31 23.62 1.89 9.46
CA ARG A 31 22.59 0.85 9.26
C ARG A 31 21.22 1.26 9.82
N LYS A 32 21.20 2.02 10.91
CA LYS A 32 19.96 2.56 11.50
C LYS A 32 19.20 3.48 10.55
N SER A 33 19.90 4.34 9.80
CA SER A 33 19.29 5.22 8.81
C SER A 33 18.75 4.43 7.61
N PHE A 34 19.46 3.37 7.20
CA PHE A 34 18.97 2.47 6.15
C PHE A 34 17.71 1.70 6.58
N ALA A 35 17.69 1.17 7.81
CA ALA A 35 16.51 0.50 8.36
C ALA A 35 15.31 1.45 8.47
N GLN A 36 15.52 2.73 8.84
CA GLN A 36 14.47 3.75 8.86
C GLN A 36 13.95 4.08 7.45
N ALA A 37 14.84 4.16 6.46
CA ALA A 37 14.44 4.35 5.08
C ALA A 37 13.60 3.17 4.58
N LEU A 38 14.02 1.94 4.86
CA LEU A 38 13.24 0.73 4.58
C LEU A 38 11.89 0.73 5.28
N GLU A 39 11.83 1.08 6.56
CA GLU A 39 10.57 1.20 7.31
C GLU A 39 9.62 2.19 6.63
N THR A 40 10.15 3.35 6.21
CA THR A 40 9.37 4.39 5.53
C THR A 40 8.85 3.89 4.18
N VAL A 41 9.70 3.29 3.35
CA VAL A 41 9.32 2.75 2.03
C VAL A 41 8.27 1.65 2.17
N ILE A 42 8.46 0.70 3.10
CA ILE A 42 7.50 -0.39 3.33
C ILE A 42 6.18 0.20 3.84
N THR A 43 6.22 1.18 4.74
CA THR A 43 5.02 1.85 5.25
C THR A 43 4.29 2.59 4.15
N ASP A 44 5.01 3.31 3.28
CA ASP A 44 4.42 4.04 2.15
C ASP A 44 3.78 3.08 1.16
N GLU A 45 4.47 1.99 0.77
CA GLU A 45 3.93 0.93 -0.08
C GLU A 45 2.64 0.33 0.50
N LEU A 46 2.65 -0.05 1.77
CA LEU A 46 1.46 -0.58 2.45
C LEU A 46 0.33 0.46 2.56
N SER A 47 0.67 1.75 2.58
CA SER A 47 -0.30 2.85 2.63
C SER A 47 -0.93 3.13 1.27
N ILE A 48 -0.31 2.70 0.16
CA ILE A 48 -0.89 2.86 -1.18
C ILE A 48 -2.21 2.09 -1.29
N GLU A 49 -2.29 0.88 -0.72
CA GLU A 49 -3.55 0.09 -0.74
C GLU A 49 -4.68 0.78 0.03
N ASP A 50 -4.37 1.36 1.20
CA ASP A 50 -5.36 2.11 1.99
C ASP A 50 -5.80 3.41 1.30
N ARG A 51 -4.87 4.11 0.63
CA ARG A 51 -5.18 5.29 -0.19
C ARG A 51 -6.09 4.91 -1.36
N LEU A 52 -5.77 3.83 -2.08
CA LEU A 52 -6.57 3.28 -3.16
C LEU A 52 -8.00 2.97 -2.69
N ASN A 53 -8.13 2.27 -1.55
CA ASN A 53 -9.44 1.94 -0.98
C ASN A 53 -10.25 3.18 -0.59
N THR A 54 -9.60 4.20 0.00
CA THR A 54 -10.25 5.48 0.34
C THR A 54 -10.74 6.21 -0.90
N GLU A 55 -9.93 6.24 -1.96
CA GLU A 55 -10.22 6.90 -3.22
C GLU A 55 -11.38 6.21 -3.96
N VAL A 56 -11.39 4.87 -4.00
CA VAL A 56 -12.52 4.08 -4.52
C VAL A 56 -13.81 4.39 -3.76
N ARG A 57 -13.76 4.48 -2.42
CA ARG A 57 -14.92 4.83 -1.59
C ARG A 57 -15.42 6.25 -1.86
N GLN A 58 -14.52 7.21 -2.08
CA GLN A 58 -14.90 8.58 -2.43
C GLN A 58 -15.58 8.65 -3.80
N MET A 59 -15.07 7.93 -4.80
CA MET A 59 -15.72 7.82 -6.11
C MET A 59 -17.12 7.19 -5.97
N LEU A 60 -17.25 6.14 -5.16
CA LEU A 60 -18.55 5.52 -4.92
C LEU A 60 -19.55 6.44 -4.22
N LYS A 61 -19.10 7.29 -3.29
CA LYS A 61 -19.95 8.31 -2.66
C LYS A 61 -20.55 9.29 -3.67
N ALA A 62 -19.79 9.66 -4.70
CA ALA A 62 -20.32 10.52 -5.77
C ALA A 62 -21.43 9.83 -6.59
N HIS A 63 -21.42 8.50 -6.66
CA HIS A 63 -22.42 7.69 -7.36
C HIS A 63 -23.47 7.07 -6.44
N GLU A 64 -23.45 7.39 -5.13
CA GLU A 64 -24.30 6.78 -4.11
C GLU A 64 -25.80 7.02 -4.39
N GLN A 65 -26.15 8.19 -4.92
CA GLN A 65 -27.53 8.49 -5.36
C GLN A 65 -28.01 7.64 -6.54
N GLU A 66 -27.11 7.20 -7.43
CA GLU A 66 -27.46 6.31 -8.54
C GLU A 66 -27.55 4.85 -8.10
N ILE A 67 -26.75 4.47 -7.10
CA ILE A 67 -26.77 3.16 -6.43
C ILE A 67 -28.06 3.02 -5.63
N GLU A 68 -28.45 4.02 -4.83
CA GLU A 68 -29.71 4.04 -4.07
C GLU A 68 -30.95 4.00 -4.97
N ARG A 69 -30.86 4.56 -6.18
CA ARG A 69 -31.92 4.47 -7.20
C ARG A 69 -32.06 3.05 -7.80
N GLY A 70 -31.32 2.07 -7.29
CA GLY A 70 -31.45 0.65 -7.62
C GLY A 70 -30.87 0.25 -8.97
N ARG A 71 -30.12 1.14 -9.63
CA ARG A 71 -29.58 0.88 -10.98
C ARG A 71 -28.28 0.09 -10.96
N VAL A 72 -27.53 0.09 -9.84
CA VAL A 72 -26.18 -0.47 -9.79
C VAL A 72 -25.87 -1.08 -8.43
N ASP A 73 -25.22 -2.25 -8.42
CA ASP A 73 -24.72 -2.92 -7.22
C ASP A 73 -23.41 -2.28 -6.73
N TYR A 74 -23.40 -1.78 -5.49
CA TYR A 74 -22.25 -1.15 -4.83
C TYR A 74 -21.01 -2.04 -4.84
N GLN A 75 -21.16 -3.33 -4.55
CA GLN A 75 -20.05 -4.28 -4.44
C GLN A 75 -19.39 -4.51 -5.80
N LYS A 76 -20.21 -4.59 -6.86
CA LYS A 76 -19.73 -4.76 -8.23
C LYS A 76 -18.96 -3.53 -8.72
N MET A 77 -19.48 -2.32 -8.44
CA MET A 77 -18.78 -1.07 -8.76
C MET A 77 -17.49 -0.89 -7.98
N PHE A 78 -17.48 -1.28 -6.70
CA PHE A 78 -16.28 -1.27 -5.88
C PHE A 78 -15.18 -2.14 -6.48
N MET A 79 -15.50 -3.37 -6.90
CA MET A 79 -14.52 -4.24 -7.56
C MET A 79 -14.03 -3.65 -8.89
N MET A 80 -14.93 -3.14 -9.74
CA MET A 80 -14.55 -2.55 -11.03
C MET A 80 -13.65 -1.32 -10.88
N LEU A 81 -13.98 -0.41 -9.96
CA LEU A 81 -13.18 0.79 -9.69
C LEU A 81 -11.83 0.42 -9.08
N LYS A 82 -11.80 -0.50 -8.11
CA LYS A 82 -10.55 -0.99 -7.51
C LYS A 82 -9.62 -1.58 -8.56
N GLN A 83 -10.16 -2.37 -9.49
CA GLN A 83 -9.39 -3.00 -10.55
C GLN A 83 -8.88 -1.99 -11.58
N LYS A 84 -9.68 -0.97 -11.92
CA LYS A 84 -9.27 0.12 -12.80
C LYS A 84 -8.15 0.96 -12.19
N LEU A 85 -8.33 1.40 -10.95
CA LEU A 85 -7.34 2.20 -10.20
C LEU A 85 -6.03 1.44 -9.95
N ALA A 86 -6.12 0.14 -9.63
CA ALA A 86 -4.92 -0.70 -9.48
C ALA A 86 -4.13 -0.78 -10.80
N ARG A 87 -4.83 -0.94 -11.92
CA ARG A 87 -4.20 -1.01 -13.25
C ARG A 87 -3.57 0.33 -13.66
N GLU A 88 -4.22 1.46 -13.38
CA GLU A 88 -3.67 2.79 -13.66
C GLU A 88 -2.41 3.09 -12.83
N ARG A 89 -2.32 2.58 -11.61
CA ARG A 89 -1.13 2.75 -10.74
C ARG A 89 -0.08 1.65 -10.91
N GLY A 90 -0.29 0.69 -11.81
CA GLY A 90 0.61 -0.45 -12.00
C GLY A 90 0.70 -1.39 -10.79
N LEU A 91 -0.28 -1.34 -9.89
CA LEU A 91 -0.33 -2.19 -8.70
C LEU A 91 -0.79 -3.59 -9.10
N ILE A 92 -0.03 -4.60 -8.70
CA ILE A 92 -0.41 -6.01 -8.85
C ILE A 92 -1.26 -6.37 -7.63
N LEU A 93 -2.56 -6.57 -7.85
CA LEU A 93 -3.54 -7.01 -6.82
C LEU A 93 -3.52 -8.52 -6.59
#